data_AF-A0A1H7WZY6-F1
#
_entry.id   AF-A0A1H7WZY6-F1
#
_cell.length_a   1.000
_cell.length_b   1.000
_cell.length_c   1.000
_cell.angle_alpha   90.00
_cell.angle_beta   90.00
_cell.angle_gamma   90.00
#
_symmetry.space_group_name_H-M   'P 1'
#
loop_
_entity.id
_entity.type
_entity.pdbx_description
1 polymer ?
#
loop_
_entity_poly.entity_id
_entity_poly.type
_entity_poly.pdbx_seq_one_letter_code
_entity_poly.pdbx_strand_id
1 'polypeptide(L)'
;MAWFILILAGLFEIVWAYSMKMSEGFTKFTPTAITLFFMVLSFGLLAHAMKTLPLGTAYTIWTGIGAVGSFLVGIFILGEPATAMRMIAAILIISGLVMMKLASA
;
A
#
# COMPACT_ATOMS: atom_id res chain seq x y z
N MET A 1 17.53 -6.56 6.92
CA MET A 1 16.32 -7.40 7.14
C MET A 1 15.03 -6.58 7.21
N ALA A 2 14.90 -5.62 8.12
CA ALA A 2 13.65 -4.85 8.32
C ALA A 2 13.13 -4.10 7.08
N TRP A 3 14.04 -3.55 6.26
CA TRP A 3 13.69 -2.92 4.99
C TRP A 3 13.03 -3.87 3.98
N PHE A 4 13.51 -5.11 3.88
CA PHE A 4 12.91 -6.11 3.01
C PHE A 4 11.52 -6.53 3.52
N ILE A 5 11.39 -6.69 4.84
CA ILE A 5 10.11 -6.97 5.51
C ILE A 5 9.12 -5.83 5.25
N LEU A 6 9.57 -4.58 5.28
CA LEU A 6 8.74 -3.40 5.01
C LEU A 6 8.24 -3.37 3.56
N ILE A 7 9.11 -3.68 2.60
CA ILE A 7 8.71 -3.78 1.19
C ILE A 7 7.67 -4.89 1.02
N LEU A 8 7.91 -6.05 1.63
CA LEU A 8 6.98 -7.17 1.59
C LEU A 8 5.63 -6.83 2.24
N ALA A 9 5.65 -6.09 3.35
CA ALA A 9 4.45 -5.56 4.00
C ALA A 9 3.67 -4.64 3.04
N GLY A 10 4.35 -3.74 2.33
CA GLY A 10 3.72 -2.86 1.35
C GLY A 10 3.15 -3.63 0.15
N LEU A 11 3.80 -4.71 -0.30
CA LEU A 11 3.26 -5.56 -1.35
C LEU A 11 1.97 -6.28 -0.93
N PHE A 12 1.93 -6.79 0.31
CA PHE A 12 0.71 -7.36 0.87
C PHE A 12 -0.39 -6.32 1.04
N GLU A 13 -0.02 -5.06 1.28
CA GLU A 13 -0.96 -3.94 1.31
C GLU A 13 -1.73 -3.80 0.00
N ILE A 14 -1.02 -3.84 -1.12
CA ILE A 14 -1.62 -3.78 -2.46
C ILE A 14 -2.58 -4.95 -2.68
N VAL A 15 -2.20 -6.16 -2.27
CA VAL A 15 -3.00 -7.38 -2.45
C VAL A 15 -4.31 -7.31 -1.66
N TRP A 16 -4.26 -6.90 -0.38
CA TRP A 16 -5.50 -6.80 0.40
C TRP A 16 -6.35 -5.61 -0.03
N ALA A 17 -5.77 -4.47 -0.43
CA ALA A 17 -6.52 -3.33 -0.94
C ALA A 17 -7.30 -3.69 -2.23
N TYR A 18 -6.65 -4.39 -3.16
CA TYR A 18 -7.30 -4.91 -4.36
C TYR A 18 -8.41 -5.91 -4.01
N SER A 19 -8.11 -6.88 -3.14
CA SER A 19 -9.08 -7.91 -2.73
C SER A 19 -10.28 -7.32 -2.00
N MET A 20 -10.05 -6.25 -1.23
CA MET A 20 -11.11 -5.51 -0.54
C MET A 20 -12.07 -4.87 -1.54
N LYS A 21 -11.55 -4.30 -2.64
CA LYS A 21 -12.40 -3.79 -3.72
C LYS A 21 -13.18 -4.91 -4.39
N MET A 22 -12.56 -6.06 -4.62
CA MET A 22 -13.20 -7.26 -5.20
C MET A 22 -14.26 -7.89 -4.29
N SER A 23 -14.20 -7.63 -2.98
CA SER A 23 -15.16 -8.14 -2.00
C SER A 23 -16.56 -7.53 -2.12
N GLU A 24 -16.73 -6.46 -2.90
CA GLU A 24 -18.00 -5.74 -3.07
C GLU A 24 -18.64 -5.38 -1.72
N GLY A 25 -17.84 -4.77 -0.83
CA GLY A 25 -18.29 -4.41 0.52
C GLY A 25 -18.39 -5.62 1.45
N PHE A 26 -17.45 -6.56 1.33
CA PHE A 26 -17.38 -7.81 2.10
C PHE A 26 -18.51 -8.81 1.87
N THR A 27 -19.27 -8.66 0.78
CA THR A 27 -20.35 -9.57 0.41
C THR A 27 -19.83 -10.90 -0.16
N LYS A 28 -18.67 -10.88 -0.83
CA LYS A 28 -18.03 -12.09 -1.38
C LYS A 28 -17.07 -12.72 -0.38
N PHE A 29 -17.29 -14.00 -0.05
CA PHE A 29 -16.49 -14.72 0.94
C PHE A 29 -15.00 -14.83 0.58
N THR A 30 -14.68 -15.26 -0.65
CA THR A 30 -13.28 -15.50 -1.05
C THR A 30 -12.42 -14.23 -1.03
N PRO A 31 -12.83 -13.09 -1.64
CA PRO A 31 -12.05 -11.86 -1.57
C PRO A 31 -11.99 -11.27 -0.14
N THR A 32 -13.04 -11.44 0.67
CA THR A 32 -13.02 -11.05 2.08
C THR A 32 -11.97 -11.84 2.87
N ALA A 33 -11.92 -13.16 2.71
CA ALA A 33 -10.94 -14.00 3.39
C ALA A 33 -9.51 -13.62 3.00
N ILE A 34 -9.26 -13.39 1.70
CA ILE A 34 -7.95 -12.93 1.19
C ILE A 34 -7.60 -11.56 1.80
N THR A 35 -8.55 -10.63 1.82
CA THR A 35 -8.37 -9.29 2.40
C THR A 35 -7.93 -9.38 3.86
N LEU A 36 -8.66 -10.13 4.69
CA LEU A 36 -8.36 -10.26 6.11
C LEU A 36 -7.00 -10.93 6.34
N PHE A 37 -6.70 -11.98 5.59
CA PHE A 37 -5.43 -12.70 5.70
C PHE A 37 -4.23 -11.81 5.37
N PHE A 38 -4.25 -11.14 4.21
CA PHE A 38 -3.15 -10.27 3.79
C PHE A 38 -3.09 -8.97 4.60
N MET A 39 -4.20 -8.48 5.12
CA MET A 39 -4.23 -7.35 6.05
C MET A 39 -3.48 -7.69 7.33
N VAL A 40 -3.78 -8.82 7.97
CA VAL A 40 -3.09 -9.26 9.19
C VAL A 40 -1.61 -9.52 8.93
N LEU A 41 -1.26 -10.16 7.80
CA LEU A 41 0.13 -10.35 7.40
C LEU A 41 0.87 -9.03 7.19
N SER A 42 0.28 -8.10 6.44
CA SER A 42 0.85 -6.78 6.18
C SER A 42 1.12 -6.03 7.49
N PHE A 43 0.13 -5.96 8.38
CA PHE A 43 0.30 -5.30 9.66
C PHE A 43 1.31 -6.01 10.57
N GLY A 44 1.33 -7.34 10.58
CA GLY A 44 2.32 -8.11 11.34
C GLY A 44 3.75 -7.83 10.88
N LEU A 45 3.99 -7.77 9.57
CA LEU A 45 5.30 -7.44 9.00
C LEU A 45 5.69 -5.99 9.26
N LEU A 46 4.75 -5.04 9.12
CA LEU A 46 4.97 -3.64 9.45
C LEU A 46 5.34 -3.47 10.92
N ALA A 47 4.57 -4.07 11.83
CA ALA A 47 4.84 -4.04 13.27
C ALA A 47 6.22 -4.62 13.59
N HIS A 48 6.63 -5.68 12.90
CA HIS A 48 7.97 -6.24 13.04
C HIS A 48 9.07 -5.29 12.52
N ALA A 49 8.87 -4.66 11.36
CA ALA A 49 9.83 -3.69 10.80
C ALA A 49 10.00 -2.47 11.72
N MET A 50 8.90 -1.99 12.32
CA MET A 50 8.87 -0.86 13.26
C MET A 50 9.60 -1.12 14.58
N LYS A 51 9.93 -2.37 14.93
CA LYS A 51 10.82 -2.66 16.08
C LYS A 51 12.24 -2.13 15.88
N THR A 52 12.62 -1.90 14.63
CA THR A 52 13.98 -1.48 14.26
C THR A 52 13.99 -0.15 13.50
N LEU A 53 12.95 0.13 12.72
CA LEU A 53 12.82 1.36 11.95
C LEU A 53 11.95 2.37 12.70
N PRO A 54 12.30 3.67 12.67
CA PRO A 54 11.43 4.72 13.20
C PRO A 54 10.04 4.68 12.56
N LEU A 55 9.00 4.94 13.36
CA LEU A 55 7.60 4.93 12.91
C LEU A 55 7.38 5.85 11.71
N GLY A 56 7.91 7.07 11.76
CA GLY A 56 7.77 8.05 10.66
C GLY A 56 8.33 7.52 9.34
N THR A 57 9.48 6.87 9.36
CA THR A 57 10.10 6.30 8.15
C THR A 57 9.36 5.05 7.67
N ALA A 58 9.09 4.11 8.58
CA ALA A 58 8.47 2.84 8.24
C ALA A 58 7.05 3.02 7.70
N TYR A 59 6.22 3.80 8.41
CA TYR A 59 4.82 4.00 8.04
C TYR A 59 4.68 4.74 6.71
N THR A 60 5.50 5.78 6.49
CA THR A 60 5.48 6.56 5.24
C THR A 60 5.86 5.70 4.03
N ILE A 61 6.88 4.85 4.17
CA ILE A 61 7.32 4.01 3.07
C ILE A 61 6.32 2.87 2.81
N TRP A 62 5.76 2.27 3.87
CA TRP A 62 4.70 1.27 3.76
C TRP A 62 3.48 1.82 3.02
N THR A 63 2.88 2.91 3.54
CA THR A 63 1.75 3.59 2.90
C THR A 63 2.08 4.09 1.50
N GLY A 64 3.32 4.52 1.25
CA GLY A 64 3.75 4.94 -0.08
C GLY A 64 3.75 3.81 -1.10
N ILE A 65 4.25 2.63 -0.72
CA ILE A 65 4.21 1.43 -1.57
C ILE A 65 2.75 1.02 -1.81
N GLY A 66 1.94 0.98 -0.75
CA GLY A 66 0.52 0.65 -0.83
C GLY A 66 -0.26 1.60 -1.76
N ALA A 67 -0.06 2.91 -1.61
CA ALA A 67 -0.73 3.93 -2.41
C ALA A 67 -0.37 3.85 -3.90
N VAL A 68 0.94 3.81 -4.22
CA VAL A 68 1.39 3.74 -5.62
C VAL A 68 0.98 2.42 -6.25
N GLY A 69 1.19 1.31 -5.55
CA GLY A 69 0.83 -0.01 -6.07
C GLY A 69 -0.67 -0.18 -6.27
N SER A 70 -1.50 0.29 -5.33
CA SER A 70 -2.97 0.23 -5.46
C SER A 70 -3.45 1.12 -6.60
N PHE A 71 -2.84 2.30 -6.81
CA PHE A 71 -3.15 3.16 -7.94
C PHE A 71 -2.82 2.48 -9.29
N LEU A 72 -1.65 1.85 -9.39
CA LEU A 72 -1.27 1.09 -10.59
C LEU A 72 -2.22 -0.10 -10.83
N VAL A 73 -2.58 -0.85 -9.79
CA VAL A 73 -3.58 -1.92 -9.88
C VAL A 73 -4.94 -1.38 -10.31
N GLY A 74 -5.36 -0.21 -9.81
CA GLY A 74 -6.58 0.46 -10.24
C GLY A 74 -6.61 0.74 -11.74
N ILE A 75 -5.53 1.28 -12.29
CA ILE A 75 -5.43 1.57 -13.72
C ILE A 75 -5.34 0.28 -14.55
N PHE A 76 -4.41 -0.62 -14.23
CA PHE A 76 -4.09 -1.76 -15.09
C PHE A 76 -5.05 -2.95 -14.95
N ILE A 77 -5.56 -3.20 -13.74
CA ILE A 77 -6.39 -4.39 -13.46
C ILE A 77 -7.87 -4.01 -13.37
N LEU A 78 -8.21 -2.93 -12.67
CA LEU A 78 -9.59 -2.49 -12.52
C LEU A 78 -10.09 -1.63 -13.70
N GLY A 79 -9.21 -1.27 -14.63
CA GLY A 79 -9.55 -0.46 -15.80
C GLY A 79 -10.01 0.95 -15.43
N GLU A 80 -9.58 1.45 -14.28
CA GLU A 80 -9.97 2.78 -13.85
C GLU A 80 -9.35 3.87 -14.76
N PRO A 81 -10.06 4.98 -15.01
CA PRO A 81 -9.62 5.96 -15.99
C PRO A 81 -8.35 6.68 -15.51
N ALA A 82 -7.29 6.62 -16.32
CA ALA A 82 -6.03 7.33 -16.11
C ALA A 82 -6.12 8.78 -16.64
N THR A 83 -7.05 9.56 -16.10
CA THR A 83 -7.21 10.97 -16.51
C THR A 83 -6.00 11.81 -16.11
N ALA A 84 -5.74 12.89 -16.86
CA ALA A 84 -4.62 13.80 -16.57
C ALA A 84 -4.61 14.30 -15.11
N MET A 85 -5.79 14.62 -14.55
CA MET A 85 -5.91 15.04 -13.15
C MET A 85 -5.53 13.93 -12.15
N ARG A 86 -5.91 12.67 -12.40
CA ARG A 86 -5.52 11.56 -11.53
C ARG A 86 -4.03 11.26 -11.61
N MET A 87 -3.44 11.40 -12.80
CA MET A 87 -2.00 11.25 -12.98
C MET A 87 -1.22 12.35 -12.25
N ILE A 88 -1.67 13.61 -12.33
CA ILE A 88 -1.09 14.73 -11.57
C ILE A 88 -1.22 14.48 -10.06
N ALA A 89 -2.39 14.05 -9.59
CA ALA A 89 -2.58 13.72 -8.17
C ALA A 89 -1.64 12.59 -7.70
N ALA A 90 -1.48 11.54 -8.51
CA ALA A 90 -0.54 10.45 -8.20
C ALA A 90 0.92 10.96 -8.13
N ILE A 91 1.34 11.82 -9.07
CA ILE A 91 2.67 12.45 -9.05
C ILE A 91 2.85 13.29 -7.78
N LEU A 92 1.85 14.08 -7.38
CA LEU A 92 1.92 14.90 -6.15
C LEU A 92 2.03 14.03 -4.89
N ILE A 93 1.29 12.92 -4.81
CA ILE A 93 1.39 11.96 -3.71
C ILE A 93 2.80 11.37 -3.66
N ILE A 94 3.32 10.89 -4.79
CA ILE A 94 4.69 10.35 -4.88
C ILE A 94 5.73 11.40 -4.47
N SER A 95 5.56 12.63 -4.93
CA SER A 95 6.46 13.75 -4.60
C SER A 95 6.45 14.05 -3.10
N GLY A 96 5.27 14.05 -2.46
CA GLY A 96 5.11 14.23 -1.02
C GLY A 96 5.76 13.10 -0.21
N LEU A 97 5.62 11.86 -0.66
CA LEU A 97 6.27 10.70 -0.04
C LEU A 97 7.79 10.78 -0.14
N VAL A 98 8.32 11.17 -1.30
CA VAL A 98 9.76 11.40 -1.50
C VAL A 98 10.27 12.53 -0.61
N MET A 99 9.54 13.65 -0.55
CA MET A 99 9.88 14.78 0.31
C MET A 99 9.89 14.39 1.80
N MET A 100 8.90 13.63 2.28
CA MET A 100 8.91 13.11 3.66
C MET A 100 10.12 12.22 3.94
N LYS A 101 10.48 11.35 2.98
CA LYS A 101 11.68 10.50 3.12
C LYS A 101 12.96 11.34 3.19
N LEU A 102 13.06 12.40 2.39
CA LEU A 102 14.21 13.31 2.40
C LEU A 102 14.27 14.17 3.67
N ALA A 103 13.13 14.60 4.21
CA ALA A 103 13.06 15.40 5.44
C ALA A 103 13.31 14.58 6.71
N SER A 104 13.13 13.26 6.64
CA SER A 104 13.37 12.33 7.76
C SER A 104 14.75 11.68 7.74
N ALA A 105 15.59 12.00 6.73
CA ALA A 105 16.96 11.53 6.58
C ALA A 105 17.95 12.55 7.16
#